data_AF-A0A2V3IVC8-F1
#
_entry.id   AF-A0A2V3IVC8-F1
#
_cell.length_a   1.000
_cell.length_b   1.000
_cell.length_c   1.000
_cell.angle_alpha   90.00
_cell.angle_beta   90.00
_cell.angle_gamma   90.00
#
_symmetry.space_group_name_H-M   'P 1'
#
loop_
_entity.id
_entity.type
_entity.pdbx_description
1 polymer ?
#
loop_
_entity_poly.entity_id
_entity_poly.type
_entity_poly.pdbx_seq_one_letter_code
_entity_poly.pdbx_strand_id
1 'polypeptide(L)'
;MVKDGSGIHSRHGSPSRVWMGSHDGKEWQDLGRVFALQEPRIKEFVVCFWCQAPIYAMRTLQQQHGFAIGDIIKIRIETFEALHLNHPTTTTTGEAQYSLPFSVAAALVHGRVTGREVDGEELRNEPVLRVSRLVTMEEDSEMNAEYYNGRCVCRVTVELRDRRSFTSEDTVTQWRNVIDRDLDAKFRSIATQSLNPFRVEKLLALLRDLENVPSLAHLEDFLQV
;
A
#
# COMPACT_ATOMS: atom_id res chain seq x y z
N MET A 1 -36.58 29.92 8.37
CA MET A 1 -37.41 28.79 7.91
C MET A 1 -36.52 27.93 7.02
N VAL A 2 -35.88 26.94 7.62
CA VAL A 2 -34.85 26.08 7.02
C VAL A 2 -35.53 25.11 6.06
N LYS A 3 -35.03 25.01 4.83
CA LYS A 3 -35.47 23.98 3.87
C LYS A 3 -34.65 22.72 4.12
N ASP A 4 -35.36 21.63 4.36
CA ASP A 4 -34.86 20.26 4.49
C ASP A 4 -33.92 19.89 3.34
N GLY A 5 -32.66 19.57 3.68
CA GLY A 5 -31.74 18.84 2.82
C GLY A 5 -32.04 17.36 2.94
N SER A 6 -32.73 16.80 1.93
CA SER A 6 -32.93 15.37 1.83
C SER A 6 -31.59 14.67 1.61
N GLY A 7 -31.21 13.83 2.57
CA GLY A 7 -30.01 12.99 2.50
C GLY A 7 -30.10 11.91 1.42
N ILE A 8 -28.95 11.44 0.97
CA ILE A 8 -28.81 10.37 -0.02
C ILE A 8 -29.17 9.03 0.66
N HIS A 9 -30.35 8.47 0.37
CA HIS A 9 -30.75 7.15 0.86
C HIS A 9 -30.41 6.06 -0.14
N SER A 10 -29.61 5.06 0.24
CA SER A 10 -29.45 3.81 -0.51
C SER A 10 -30.06 2.64 0.26
N ARG A 11 -30.82 1.78 -0.43
CA ARG A 11 -31.64 0.68 0.14
C ARG A 11 -31.05 -0.73 -0.03
N HIS A 12 -29.79 -0.88 -0.44
CA HIS A 12 -29.26 -2.22 -0.76
C HIS A 12 -27.90 -2.44 -0.10
N GLY A 13 -27.80 -3.53 0.65
CA GLY A 13 -26.83 -3.77 1.71
C GLY A 13 -25.39 -4.02 1.23
N SER A 14 -24.46 -3.37 1.92
CA SER A 14 -23.04 -3.73 2.01
C SER A 14 -22.57 -3.35 3.44
N PRO A 15 -21.60 -4.06 4.05
CA PRO A 15 -21.49 -4.13 5.51
C PRO A 15 -21.02 -2.84 6.19
N SER A 16 -21.90 -2.32 7.06
CA SER A 16 -21.62 -1.74 8.39
C SER A 16 -20.61 -0.59 8.57
N ARG A 17 -20.86 0.54 7.91
CA ARG A 17 -20.96 1.90 8.54
C ARG A 17 -21.15 2.92 7.42
N VAL A 18 -22.39 3.09 6.96
CA VAL A 18 -22.77 4.35 6.32
C VAL A 18 -22.77 5.39 7.44
N TRP A 19 -21.82 6.32 7.41
CA TRP A 19 -21.78 7.43 8.35
C TRP A 19 -22.98 8.34 8.05
N MET A 20 -24.12 8.05 8.66
CA MET A 20 -25.31 8.91 8.66
C MET A 20 -25.15 10.03 9.70
N GLY A 21 -23.94 10.60 9.79
CA GLY A 21 -23.68 11.71 10.68
C GLY A 21 -24.22 13.01 10.10
N SER A 22 -24.62 13.93 10.97
CA SER A 22 -24.94 15.29 10.58
C SER A 22 -23.68 15.96 10.05
N HIS A 23 -23.74 16.43 8.81
CA HIS A 23 -22.74 17.26 8.16
C HIS A 23 -22.87 18.69 8.68
N ASP A 24 -21.82 19.25 9.29
CA ASP A 24 -21.81 20.64 9.79
C ASP A 24 -21.44 21.66 8.71
N GLY A 25 -21.19 21.17 7.48
CA GLY A 25 -20.98 21.96 6.28
C GLY A 25 -19.57 22.53 6.15
N LYS A 26 -18.66 22.26 7.11
CA LYS A 26 -17.27 22.72 7.04
C LYS A 26 -16.50 22.06 5.92
N GLU A 27 -16.82 20.81 5.60
CA GLU A 27 -16.23 20.01 4.53
C GLU A 27 -16.50 20.54 3.11
N TRP A 28 -17.38 21.53 2.96
CA TRP A 28 -17.70 22.16 1.67
C TRP A 28 -17.16 23.59 1.54
N GLN A 29 -16.60 24.17 2.61
CA GLN A 29 -16.23 25.59 2.64
C GLN A 29 -15.08 25.94 1.69
N ASP A 30 -14.31 24.93 1.29
CA ASP A 30 -13.13 25.04 0.44
C ASP A 30 -13.36 24.49 -0.99
N LEU A 31 -14.58 24.09 -1.33
CA LEU A 31 -14.92 23.68 -2.69
C LEU A 31 -14.56 24.78 -3.71
N GLY A 32 -13.83 24.39 -4.76
CA GLY A 32 -13.33 25.30 -5.78
C GLY A 32 -12.09 26.11 -5.36
N ARG A 33 -11.57 25.92 -4.14
CA ARG A 33 -10.33 26.54 -3.63
C ARG A 33 -9.24 25.52 -3.37
N VAL A 34 -9.57 24.47 -2.61
CA VAL A 34 -8.64 23.37 -2.29
C VAL A 34 -9.00 22.18 -3.18
N PHE A 35 -8.02 21.66 -3.90
CA PHE A 35 -8.19 20.51 -4.78
C PHE A 35 -7.39 19.34 -4.23
N ALA A 36 -8.08 18.30 -3.76
CA ALA A 36 -7.45 17.11 -3.17
C ALA A 36 -6.44 16.40 -4.09
N LEU A 37 -6.49 16.65 -5.40
CA LEU A 37 -5.56 16.11 -6.39
C LEU A 37 -4.18 16.79 -6.40
N GLN A 38 -3.99 17.90 -5.68
CA GLN A 38 -2.71 18.61 -5.64
C GLN A 38 -1.60 17.85 -4.91
N GLU A 39 -1.96 16.86 -4.09
CA GLU A 39 -1.02 16.00 -3.36
C GLU A 39 -1.31 14.52 -3.64
N PRO A 40 -0.92 13.99 -4.82
CA PRO A 40 -1.18 12.61 -5.17
C PRO A 40 -0.38 11.65 -4.27
N ARG A 41 -1.12 10.79 -3.60
CA ARG A 41 -0.61 9.82 -2.62
C ARG A 41 -0.29 8.50 -3.32
N ILE A 42 0.96 8.35 -3.77
CA ILE A 42 1.40 7.18 -4.54
C ILE A 42 2.05 6.14 -3.62
N LYS A 43 1.49 4.93 -3.62
CA LYS A 43 2.05 3.77 -2.90
C LYS A 43 3.39 3.35 -3.50
N GLU A 44 4.35 2.92 -2.69
CA GLU A 44 5.59 2.32 -3.20
C GLU A 44 5.35 0.86 -3.59
N PHE A 45 4.76 0.09 -2.67
CA PHE A 45 4.48 -1.33 -2.84
C PHE A 45 3.04 -1.59 -3.31
N VAL A 46 2.83 -2.59 -4.18
CA VAL A 46 1.52 -2.93 -4.77
C VAL A 46 0.70 -3.79 -3.81
N VAL A 47 0.42 -3.27 -2.61
CA VAL A 47 -0.32 -3.94 -1.53
C VAL A 47 -1.22 -2.94 -0.78
N CYS A 48 -1.94 -3.42 0.23
CA CYS A 48 -2.72 -2.59 1.15
C CYS A 48 -1.85 -1.44 1.69
N PHE A 49 -2.45 -0.26 1.83
CA PHE A 49 -1.72 0.93 2.31
C PHE A 49 -1.11 0.72 3.69
N TRP A 50 -1.79 -0.05 4.55
CA TRP A 50 -1.35 -0.32 5.92
C TRP A 50 -0.12 -1.24 5.99
N CYS A 51 0.22 -1.92 4.89
CA CYS A 51 1.42 -2.76 4.81
C CYS A 51 2.69 -1.96 4.49
N GLN A 52 2.59 -0.68 4.09
CA GLN A 52 3.75 0.11 3.65
C GLN A 52 4.73 0.35 4.82
N ALA A 53 4.26 0.88 5.96
CA ALA A 53 5.11 1.12 7.13
C ALA A 53 5.82 -0.14 7.66
N PRO A 54 5.15 -1.29 7.85
CA PRO A 54 5.83 -2.51 8.26
C PRO A 54 6.93 -2.96 7.28
N ILE A 55 6.70 -2.82 5.97
CA ILE A 55 7.74 -3.11 4.97
C ILE A 55 8.94 -2.18 5.15
N TYR A 56 8.71 -0.87 5.33
CA TYR A 56 9.80 0.10 5.54
C TYR A 56 10.59 -0.16 6.82
N ALA A 57 9.90 -0.43 7.94
CA ALA A 57 10.52 -0.75 9.22
C ALA A 57 11.41 -2.00 9.09
N MET A 58 10.88 -3.06 8.49
CA MET A 58 11.60 -4.32 8.33
C MET A 58 12.81 -4.21 7.39
N ARG A 59 12.67 -3.47 6.27
CA ARG A 59 13.80 -3.20 5.36
C ARG A 59 14.88 -2.34 6.01
N THR A 60 14.48 -1.35 6.81
CA THR A 60 15.41 -0.51 7.57
C THR A 60 16.23 -1.35 8.53
N LEU A 61 15.59 -2.23 9.32
CA LEU A 61 16.28 -3.14 10.22
C LEU A 61 17.25 -4.06 9.47
N GLN A 62 16.83 -4.63 8.34
CA GLN A 62 17.69 -5.50 7.54
C GLN A 62 18.91 -4.74 6.99
N GLN A 63 18.73 -3.51 6.51
CA GLN A 63 19.82 -2.68 6.00
C GLN A 63 20.80 -2.25 7.10
N GLN A 64 20.29 -1.90 8.29
CA GLN A 64 21.11 -1.45 9.41
C GLN A 64 21.93 -2.58 10.04
N HIS A 65 21.38 -3.79 10.12
CA HIS A 65 21.98 -4.90 10.87
C HIS A 65 22.53 -6.03 9.99
N GLY A 66 22.22 -6.03 8.68
CA GLY A 66 22.83 -6.93 7.70
C GLY A 66 22.54 -8.41 7.90
N PHE A 67 21.42 -8.79 8.54
CA PHE A 67 21.07 -10.19 8.76
C PHE A 67 20.48 -10.85 7.51
N ALA A 68 20.73 -12.16 7.35
CA ALA A 68 20.16 -12.93 6.26
C ALA A 68 18.74 -13.37 6.60
N ILE A 69 17.90 -13.52 5.56
CA ILE A 69 16.49 -13.92 5.69
C ILE A 69 16.37 -15.34 6.29
N GLY A 70 17.38 -16.19 6.10
CA GLY A 70 17.44 -17.54 6.69
C GLY A 70 17.65 -17.54 8.21
N ASP A 71 18.16 -16.44 8.76
CA ASP A 71 18.44 -16.32 10.20
C ASP A 71 17.23 -15.87 11.01
N ILE A 72 16.21 -15.32 10.35
CA ILE A 72 14.97 -14.86 10.99
C ILE A 72 14.22 -16.06 11.58
N ILE A 73 13.88 -15.96 12.87
CA ILE A 73 13.06 -16.95 13.57
C ILE A 73 11.70 -16.40 14.02
N LYS A 74 11.55 -15.08 14.14
CA LYS A 74 10.28 -14.43 14.46
C LYS A 74 10.29 -12.97 14.01
N ILE A 75 9.14 -12.48 13.56
CA ILE A 75 8.88 -11.05 13.34
C ILE A 75 7.62 -10.70 14.12
N ARG A 76 7.69 -9.77 15.07
CA ARG A 76 6.52 -9.20 15.74
C ARG A 76 6.24 -7.81 15.17
N ILE A 77 4.97 -7.56 14.87
CA ILE A 77 4.50 -6.27 14.35
C ILE A 77 3.43 -5.75 15.31
N GLU A 78 3.77 -4.68 16.01
CA GLU A 78 2.84 -3.91 16.83
C GLU A 78 2.27 -2.79 15.94
N THR A 79 0.95 -2.64 15.86
CA THR A 79 0.31 -1.64 15.00
C THR A 79 -1.09 -1.25 15.49
N PHE A 80 -1.81 -0.42 14.74
CA PHE A 80 -3.22 -0.06 15.01
C PHE A 80 -4.17 -1.20 14.60
N GLU A 81 -5.49 -0.97 14.55
CA GLU A 81 -6.58 -1.90 14.23
C GLU A 81 -6.49 -2.65 12.87
N ALA A 82 -5.41 -3.42 12.67
CA ALA A 82 -5.02 -4.04 11.41
C ALA A 82 -4.88 -5.58 11.52
N LEU A 83 -5.30 -6.20 12.62
CA LEU A 83 -5.19 -7.66 12.80
C LEU A 83 -6.00 -8.45 11.76
N HIS A 84 -7.00 -7.83 11.13
CA HIS A 84 -7.72 -8.43 10.02
C HIS A 84 -6.87 -8.59 8.74
N LEU A 85 -5.64 -8.08 8.70
CA LEU A 85 -4.67 -8.33 7.63
C LEU A 85 -3.68 -9.46 7.97
N ASN A 86 -3.86 -10.14 9.11
CA ASN A 86 -2.96 -11.19 9.58
C ASN A 86 -3.22 -12.54 8.87
N HIS A 87 -2.82 -12.61 7.60
CA HIS A 87 -3.02 -13.78 6.74
C HIS A 87 -1.67 -14.35 6.25
N PRO A 88 -0.96 -15.16 7.06
CA PRO A 88 0.41 -15.64 6.74
C PRO A 88 0.50 -16.60 5.54
N THR A 89 -0.64 -17.00 4.98
CA THR A 89 -0.72 -17.80 3.75
C THR A 89 -1.81 -17.23 2.87
N THR A 90 -1.52 -17.13 1.57
CA THR A 90 -2.41 -16.54 0.58
C THR A 90 -2.44 -17.44 -0.65
N THR A 91 -3.59 -17.50 -1.31
CA THR A 91 -3.85 -18.36 -2.48
C THR A 91 -4.29 -17.57 -3.71
N THR A 92 -4.70 -16.31 -3.50
CA THR A 92 -5.09 -15.39 -4.56
C THR A 92 -4.30 -14.08 -4.48
N THR A 93 -4.23 -13.37 -5.60
CA THR A 93 -3.65 -12.03 -5.69
C THR A 93 -4.28 -11.06 -4.69
N GLY A 94 -5.60 -11.11 -4.53
CA GLY A 94 -6.34 -10.28 -3.59
C GLY A 94 -5.95 -10.57 -2.14
N GLU A 95 -5.87 -11.85 -1.76
CA GLU A 95 -5.40 -12.25 -0.43
C GLU A 95 -3.97 -11.79 -0.16
N ALA A 96 -3.07 -11.92 -1.14
CA ALA A 96 -1.68 -11.44 -1.03
C ALA A 96 -1.61 -9.92 -0.82
N GLN A 97 -2.42 -9.15 -1.54
CA GLN A 97 -2.47 -7.69 -1.42
C GLN A 97 -3.02 -7.22 -0.06
N TYR A 98 -3.83 -8.02 0.61
CA TYR A 98 -4.41 -7.74 1.93
C TYR A 98 -3.80 -8.59 3.07
N SER A 99 -2.64 -9.19 2.83
CA SER A 99 -1.87 -9.89 3.84
C SER A 99 -0.64 -9.08 4.24
N LEU A 100 -0.65 -8.57 5.47
CA LEU A 100 0.50 -7.86 6.04
C LEU A 100 1.72 -8.79 6.23
N PRO A 101 1.56 -10.01 6.79
CA PRO A 101 2.64 -11.00 6.83
C PRO A 101 3.27 -11.31 5.47
N PHE A 102 2.45 -11.57 4.45
CA PHE A 102 2.94 -11.91 3.11
C PHE A 102 3.65 -10.72 2.48
N SER A 103 3.08 -9.51 2.62
CA SER A 103 3.66 -8.27 2.09
C SER A 103 5.06 -8.00 2.64
N VAL A 104 5.27 -8.15 3.96
CA VAL A 104 6.59 -7.99 4.59
C VAL A 104 7.57 -9.07 4.11
N ALA A 105 7.11 -10.31 4.04
CA ALA A 105 7.92 -11.43 3.59
C ALA A 105 8.37 -11.29 2.12
N ALA A 106 7.45 -10.94 1.21
CA ALA A 106 7.74 -10.70 -0.19
C ALA A 106 8.75 -9.56 -0.37
N ALA A 107 8.57 -8.46 0.37
CA ALA A 107 9.49 -7.33 0.34
C ALA A 107 10.90 -7.70 0.82
N LEU A 108 11.02 -8.53 1.86
CA LEU A 108 12.31 -9.01 2.36
C LEU A 108 13.00 -9.92 1.35
N VAL A 109 12.27 -10.88 0.77
CA VAL A 109 12.82 -11.88 -0.16
C VAL A 109 13.22 -11.28 -1.50
N HIS A 110 12.40 -10.40 -2.06
CA HIS A 110 12.61 -9.86 -3.39
C HIS A 110 13.21 -8.45 -3.41
N GLY A 111 13.24 -7.76 -2.26
CA GLY A 111 13.64 -6.35 -2.16
C GLY A 111 12.61 -5.37 -2.75
N ARG A 112 11.47 -5.87 -3.23
CA ARG A 112 10.39 -5.13 -3.89
C ARG A 112 9.06 -5.88 -3.76
N VAL A 113 7.95 -5.20 -4.00
CA VAL A 113 6.62 -5.81 -4.10
C VAL A 113 5.85 -5.14 -5.24
N THR A 114 5.92 -5.74 -6.42
CA THR A 114 5.15 -5.34 -7.61
C THR A 114 3.97 -6.29 -7.81
N GLY A 115 3.21 -6.11 -8.91
CA GLY A 115 2.16 -7.07 -9.28
C GLY A 115 2.67 -8.50 -9.41
N ARG A 116 3.92 -8.69 -9.85
CA ARG A 116 4.54 -10.01 -10.00
C ARG A 116 4.69 -10.74 -8.67
N GLU A 117 5.21 -10.08 -7.64
CA GLU A 117 5.52 -10.71 -6.36
C GLU A 117 4.27 -11.03 -5.51
N VAL A 118 3.09 -10.58 -5.93
CA VAL A 118 1.81 -10.85 -5.26
C VAL A 118 0.86 -11.67 -6.13
N ASP A 119 1.35 -12.32 -7.17
CA ASP A 119 0.51 -13.04 -8.13
C ASP A 119 1.14 -14.36 -8.63
N GLY A 120 0.31 -15.22 -9.22
CA GLY A 120 0.76 -16.45 -9.88
C GLY A 120 1.60 -17.37 -9.00
N GLU A 121 2.73 -17.83 -9.52
CA GLU A 121 3.61 -18.77 -8.82
C GLU A 121 4.34 -18.16 -7.61
N GLU A 122 4.43 -16.84 -7.52
CA GLU A 122 5.06 -16.20 -6.35
C GLU A 122 4.22 -16.37 -5.07
N LEU A 123 2.91 -16.65 -5.20
CA LEU A 123 2.05 -17.03 -4.07
C LEU A 123 2.49 -18.35 -3.42
N ARG A 124 3.22 -19.20 -4.16
CA ARG A 124 3.77 -20.48 -3.69
C ARG A 124 5.27 -20.42 -3.41
N ASN A 125 5.86 -19.22 -3.40
CA ASN A 125 7.28 -19.04 -3.16
C ASN A 125 7.63 -19.45 -1.72
N GLU A 126 8.25 -20.63 -1.56
CA GLU A 126 8.58 -21.19 -0.25
C GLU A 126 9.44 -20.26 0.63
N PRO A 127 10.44 -19.55 0.08
CA PRO A 127 11.13 -18.52 0.84
C PRO A 127 10.23 -17.44 1.45
N VAL A 128 9.24 -16.95 0.69
CA VAL A 128 8.26 -15.95 1.14
C VAL A 128 7.32 -16.56 2.17
N LEU A 129 6.71 -17.71 1.86
CA LEU A 129 5.75 -18.37 2.77
C LEU A 129 6.39 -18.75 4.10
N ARG A 130 7.65 -19.19 4.11
CA ARG A 130 8.40 -19.46 5.34
C ARG A 130 8.45 -18.20 6.22
N VAL A 131 8.89 -17.06 5.69
CA VAL A 131 9.02 -15.81 6.46
C VAL A 131 7.65 -15.29 6.88
N SER A 132 6.66 -15.37 5.99
CA SER A 132 5.30 -14.92 6.27
C SER A 132 4.70 -15.62 7.50
N ARG A 133 4.94 -16.94 7.64
CA ARG A 133 4.53 -17.73 8.80
C ARG A 133 5.27 -17.39 10.11
N LEU A 134 6.38 -16.66 10.06
CA LEU A 134 7.11 -16.20 11.24
C LEU A 134 6.60 -14.85 11.76
N VAL A 135 5.68 -14.21 11.03
CA VAL A 135 5.11 -12.91 11.41
C VAL A 135 3.97 -13.12 12.39
N THR A 136 4.01 -12.40 13.50
CA THR A 136 2.92 -12.24 14.46
C THR A 136 2.53 -10.78 14.56
N MET A 137 1.25 -10.49 14.75
CA MET A 137 0.73 -9.13 14.83
C MET A 137 -0.01 -8.91 16.14
N GLU A 138 0.17 -7.72 16.71
CA GLU A 138 -0.47 -7.27 17.94
C GLU A 138 -0.95 -5.82 17.76
N GLU A 139 -2.09 -5.50 18.38
CA GLU A 139 -2.61 -4.13 18.42
C GLU A 139 -2.04 -3.36 19.61
N ASP A 140 -1.62 -2.13 19.36
CA ASP A 140 -1.09 -1.20 20.36
C ASP A 140 -2.02 0.00 20.55
N SER A 141 -2.28 0.38 21.81
CA SER A 141 -3.24 1.44 22.12
C SER A 141 -2.77 2.83 21.69
N GLU A 142 -1.45 3.10 21.75
CA GLU A 142 -0.89 4.39 21.33
C GLU A 142 -0.95 4.50 19.81
N MET A 143 -0.59 3.45 19.08
CA MET A 143 -0.70 3.41 17.62
C MET A 143 -2.15 3.50 17.14
N ASN A 144 -3.10 2.93 17.88
CA ASN A 144 -4.53 3.15 17.62
C ASN A 144 -4.91 4.62 17.76
N ALA A 145 -4.45 5.31 18.79
CA ALA A 145 -4.68 6.75 18.95
C ALA A 145 -4.09 7.56 17.78
N GLU A 146 -2.88 7.20 17.33
CA GLU A 146 -2.23 7.80 16.15
C GLU A 146 -3.05 7.58 14.87
N TYR A 147 -3.62 6.39 14.69
CA TYR A 147 -4.47 6.08 13.55
C TYR A 147 -5.75 6.92 13.52
N TYR A 148 -6.39 7.15 14.67
CA TYR A 148 -7.54 8.06 14.75
C TYR A 148 -7.16 9.54 14.51
N ASN A 149 -5.88 9.88 14.66
CA ASN A 149 -5.30 11.16 14.25
C ASN A 149 -4.79 11.16 12.79
N GLY A 150 -5.12 10.14 12.00
CA GLY A 150 -4.80 10.03 10.57
C GLY A 150 -3.41 9.46 10.26
N ARG A 151 -2.71 8.88 11.24
CA ARG A 151 -1.35 8.34 11.07
C ARG A 151 -1.33 6.82 11.22
N CYS A 152 -0.98 6.11 10.15
CA CYS A 152 -0.78 4.66 10.18
C CYS A 152 0.64 4.35 10.69
N VAL A 153 0.75 3.91 11.95
CA VAL A 153 2.03 3.66 12.65
C VAL A 153 2.21 2.17 12.96
N CYS A 154 3.46 1.71 12.95
CA CYS A 154 3.82 0.39 13.43
C CYS A 154 5.19 0.37 14.09
N ARG A 155 5.46 -0.67 14.86
CA ARG A 155 6.79 -1.03 15.36
C ARG A 155 7.06 -2.49 15.03
N VAL A 156 8.24 -2.76 14.49
CA VAL A 156 8.63 -4.11 14.07
C VAL A 156 9.79 -4.59 14.93
N THR A 157 9.68 -5.80 15.47
CA THR A 157 10.77 -6.51 16.16
C THR A 157 11.11 -7.77 15.39
N VAL A 158 12.38 -7.97 15.06
CA VAL A 158 12.90 -9.19 14.43
C VAL A 158 13.82 -9.93 15.40
N GLU A 159 13.58 -11.23 15.55
CA GLU A 159 14.43 -12.13 16.33
C GLU A 159 15.20 -13.07 15.39
N LEU A 160 16.49 -13.24 15.66
CA LEU A 160 17.40 -14.06 14.87
C LEU A 160 17.80 -15.35 15.59
N ARG A 161 18.24 -16.35 14.83
CA ARG A 161 18.69 -17.66 15.32
C ARG A 161 19.86 -17.59 16.29
N ASP A 162 20.71 -16.57 16.17
CA ASP A 162 21.82 -16.28 17.08
C ASP A 162 21.40 -15.54 18.36
N ARG A 163 20.09 -15.42 18.60
CA ARG A 163 19.45 -14.75 19.75
C ARG A 163 19.58 -13.23 19.76
N ARG A 164 20.13 -12.60 18.72
CA ARG A 164 20.01 -11.16 18.56
C ARG A 164 18.56 -10.80 18.25
N SER A 165 18.14 -9.65 18.74
CA SER A 165 16.83 -9.06 18.47
C SER A 165 17.01 -7.59 18.16
N PHE A 166 16.28 -7.10 17.16
CA PHE A 166 16.30 -5.71 16.74
C PHE A 166 14.87 -5.19 16.64
N THR A 167 14.63 -4.01 17.20
CA THR A 167 13.33 -3.34 17.19
C THR A 167 13.48 -2.02 16.46
N SER A 168 12.55 -1.71 15.55
CA SER A 168 12.52 -0.43 14.86
C SER A 168 12.04 0.67 15.79
N GLU A 169 12.38 1.91 15.48
CA GLU A 169 11.60 3.05 15.94
C GLU A 169 10.17 2.97 15.38
N ASP A 170 9.26 3.76 15.95
CA ASP A 170 7.90 3.88 15.46
C ASP A 170 7.92 4.42 14.03
N THR A 171 7.44 3.59 13.10
CA THR A 171 7.48 3.85 11.68
C THR A 171 6.10 4.26 11.22
N VAL A 172 5.98 5.49 10.75
CA VAL A 172 4.76 6.04 10.17
C VAL A 172 4.76 5.78 8.68
N THR A 173 3.62 5.40 8.12
CA THR A 173 3.48 5.29 6.67
C THR A 173 3.68 6.67 6.04
N GLN A 174 4.69 6.82 5.20
CA GLN A 174 4.94 8.04 4.46
C GLN A 174 4.39 7.91 3.05
N TRP A 175 3.68 8.94 2.60
CA TRP A 175 3.47 9.13 1.18
C TRP A 175 4.78 9.60 0.58
N ARG A 176 5.28 8.87 -0.39
CA ARG A 176 6.51 9.29 -1.07
C ARG A 176 6.17 10.50 -1.93
N ASN A 177 6.93 11.58 -1.78
CA ASN A 177 7.00 12.64 -2.78
C ASN A 177 7.75 12.07 -3.98
N VAL A 178 7.01 11.38 -4.86
CA VAL A 178 7.59 10.74 -6.04
C VAL A 178 7.81 11.82 -7.08
N ILE A 179 9.07 12.09 -7.42
CA ILE A 179 9.40 12.95 -8.55
C ILE A 179 8.99 12.27 -9.86
N ASP A 180 8.77 13.07 -10.91
CA ASP A 180 8.29 12.57 -12.19
C ASP A 180 9.10 11.40 -12.75
N ARG A 181 10.43 11.48 -12.65
CA ARG A 181 11.32 10.40 -13.07
C ARG A 181 11.01 9.06 -12.39
N ASP A 182 10.76 9.08 -11.08
CA ASP A 182 10.48 7.87 -10.30
C ASP A 182 9.06 7.35 -10.61
N LEU A 183 8.09 8.24 -10.87
CA LEU A 183 6.75 7.87 -11.34
C LEU A 183 6.79 7.22 -12.72
N ASP A 184 7.55 7.79 -13.64
CA ASP A 184 7.70 7.28 -15.01
C ASP A 184 8.36 5.91 -15.00
N ALA A 185 9.40 5.72 -14.18
CA ALA A 185 10.04 4.42 -14.00
C ALA A 185 9.06 3.38 -13.46
N LYS A 186 8.21 3.77 -12.49
CA LYS A 186 7.16 2.91 -11.95
C LYS A 186 6.07 2.61 -12.99
N PHE A 187 5.64 3.60 -13.77
CA PHE A 187 4.68 3.42 -14.86
C PHE A 187 5.20 2.39 -15.86
N ARG A 188 6.44 2.56 -16.34
CA ARG A 188 7.07 1.62 -17.27
C ARG A 188 7.13 0.20 -16.72
N SER A 189 7.54 0.03 -15.46
CA SER A 189 7.70 -1.30 -14.85
C SER A 189 6.38 -2.05 -14.70
N ILE A 190 5.26 -1.34 -14.57
CA ILE A 190 3.92 -1.91 -14.51
C ILE A 190 3.37 -2.13 -15.93
N ALA A 191 3.37 -1.08 -16.76
CA ALA A 191 2.73 -1.11 -18.07
C ALA A 191 3.37 -2.14 -19.03
N THR A 192 4.69 -2.37 -18.94
CA THR A 192 5.41 -3.35 -19.77
C THR A 192 4.98 -4.80 -19.49
N GLN A 193 4.23 -5.06 -18.40
CA GLN A 193 3.69 -6.39 -18.11
C GLN A 193 2.53 -6.77 -19.06
N SER A 194 1.86 -5.77 -19.64
CA SER A 194 0.71 -5.97 -20.53
C SER A 194 0.89 -5.37 -21.92
N LEU A 195 1.75 -4.35 -22.05
CA LEU A 195 1.97 -3.61 -23.29
C LEU A 195 3.41 -3.78 -23.76
N ASN A 196 3.61 -3.78 -25.08
CA ASN A 196 4.96 -3.75 -25.63
C ASN A 196 5.66 -2.40 -25.34
N PRO A 197 7.00 -2.35 -25.31
CA PRO A 197 7.75 -1.15 -24.95
C PRO A 197 7.42 0.10 -25.79
N PHE A 198 7.11 -0.07 -27.09
CA PHE A 198 6.75 1.05 -27.94
C PHE A 198 5.44 1.71 -27.50
N ARG A 199 4.41 0.93 -27.20
CA ARG A 199 3.14 1.44 -26.68
C ARG A 199 3.31 2.13 -25.32
N VAL A 200 4.13 1.54 -24.44
CA VAL A 200 4.43 2.13 -23.11
C VAL A 200 5.04 3.52 -23.23
N GLU A 201 6.07 3.70 -24.06
CA GLU A 201 6.70 5.03 -24.22
C GLU A 201 5.76 6.05 -24.88
N LYS A 202 4.96 5.62 -25.86
CA LYS A 202 3.97 6.50 -26.50
C LYS A 202 2.89 6.96 -25.53
N LEU A 203 2.35 6.03 -24.76
CA LEU A 203 1.34 6.32 -23.74
C LEU A 203 1.90 7.25 -22.66
N LEU A 204 3.12 6.99 -22.18
CA LEU A 204 3.76 7.85 -21.19
C LEU A 204 3.96 9.28 -21.71
N ALA A 205 4.41 9.44 -22.96
CA ALA A 205 4.60 10.75 -23.57
C ALA A 205 3.27 11.53 -23.67
N LEU A 206 2.18 10.86 -24.09
CA LEU A 206 0.85 11.48 -24.16
C LEU A 206 0.31 11.86 -22.77
N LEU A 207 0.51 11.01 -21.76
CA LEU A 207 0.08 11.30 -20.39
C LEU A 207 0.85 12.46 -19.76
N ARG A 208 2.11 12.66 -20.14
CA ARG A 208 2.95 13.78 -19.68
C ARG A 208 2.68 15.11 -20.39
N ASP A 209 1.94 15.07 -21.49
CA ASP A 209 1.54 16.23 -22.29
C ASP A 209 0.00 16.32 -22.41
N LEU A 210 -0.70 15.78 -21.41
CA LEU A 210 -2.14 15.50 -21.48
C LEU A 210 -2.98 16.75 -21.77
N GLU A 211 -2.55 17.91 -21.27
CA GLU A 211 -3.20 19.20 -21.50
C GLU A 211 -3.19 19.65 -22.97
N ASN A 212 -2.25 19.14 -23.77
CA ASN A 212 -2.10 19.48 -25.18
C ASN A 212 -2.59 18.36 -26.11
N VAL A 213 -3.00 17.21 -25.57
CA VAL A 213 -3.58 16.12 -26.35
C VAL A 213 -4.97 16.54 -26.86
N PRO A 214 -5.20 16.58 -28.19
CA PRO A 214 -6.47 17.09 -28.75
C PRO A 214 -7.71 16.25 -28.40
N SER A 215 -7.51 14.96 -28.08
CA SER A 215 -8.57 14.01 -27.74
C SER A 215 -8.01 12.85 -26.94
N LEU A 216 -8.73 12.44 -25.90
CA LEU A 216 -8.39 11.24 -25.11
C LEU A 216 -8.43 9.95 -25.93
N ALA A 217 -9.13 9.94 -27.08
CA ALA A 217 -9.15 8.79 -27.99
C ALA A 217 -7.74 8.39 -28.47
N HIS A 218 -6.80 9.35 -28.57
CA HIS A 218 -5.42 9.04 -28.93
C HIS A 218 -4.68 8.19 -27.88
N LEU A 219 -5.12 8.17 -26.62
CA LEU A 219 -4.57 7.27 -25.60
C LEU A 219 -5.02 5.83 -25.85
N GLU A 220 -6.26 5.64 -26.33
CA GLU A 220 -6.86 4.31 -26.53
C GLU A 220 -6.10 3.49 -27.58
N ASP A 221 -5.57 4.14 -28.62
CA ASP A 221 -4.73 3.52 -29.66
C ASP A 221 -3.51 2.76 -29.08
N PHE A 222 -3.06 3.16 -27.88
CA PHE A 222 -1.91 2.57 -27.20
C PHE A 222 -2.27 1.74 -25.97
N LEU A 223 -3.54 1.70 -25.56
CA LEU A 223 -4.04 0.93 -24.41
C LEU A 223 -4.52 -0.48 -24.79
N GLN A 224 -4.86 -0.71 -26.04
CA GLN A 224 -5.27 -2.03 -26.51
C GLN A 224 -4.07 -2.99 -26.47
N VAL A 225 -4.29 -4.23 -26.01
CA VAL A 225 -3.29 -5.32 -25.98
C VAL A 225 -3.31 -6.03 -27.33
#